data_AF-A0A0S2EX41-F1
#
_entry.id   AF-A0A0S2EX41-F1
#
_cell.length_a   1.000
_cell.length_b   1.000
_cell.length_c   1.000
_cell.angle_alpha   90.00
_cell.angle_beta   90.00
_cell.angle_gamma   90.00
#
_symmetry.space_group_name_H-M   'P 1'
#
loop_
_entity.id
_entity.type
_entity.pdbx_description
1 polymer ?
#
loop_
_entity_poly.entity_id
_entity_poly.type
_entity_poly.pdbx_seq_one_letter_code
_entity_poly.pdbx_strand_id
1 'polypeptide(L)'
;MFEVGKRYEFRMIEGGDEVVSWGEVEAYEHPVLKLRDSPEREIPAHLMPRRPLGQGADRGPGTVPRRPGQIINVTSPNFISAVEKIG
;
A
#
# COMPACT_ATOMS: atom_id res chain seq x y z
N MET A 1 1.29 -21.30 -1.00
CA MET A 1 2.19 -20.69 0.00
C MET A 1 2.70 -19.39 -0.59
N PHE A 2 2.71 -18.29 0.17
CA PHE A 2 3.17 -16.99 -0.34
C PHE A 2 4.70 -16.92 -0.29
N GLU A 3 5.30 -16.31 -1.30
CA GLU A 3 6.75 -16.14 -1.39
C GLU A 3 7.17 -14.73 -0.94
N VAL A 4 8.12 -14.68 -0.01
CA VAL A 4 8.74 -13.41 0.43
C VAL A 4 9.47 -12.76 -0.75
N GLY A 5 9.25 -11.46 -0.92
CA GLY A 5 9.80 -10.67 -2.03
C GLY A 5 8.96 -10.70 -3.31
N LYS A 6 7.92 -11.54 -3.40
CA LYS A 6 6.99 -11.52 -4.54
C LYS A 6 5.84 -10.54 -4.31
N ARG A 7 5.33 -9.98 -5.41
CA ARG A 7 4.20 -9.06 -5.40
C ARG A 7 2.91 -9.78 -5.76
N TYR A 8 1.86 -9.52 -5.01
CA TYR A 8 0.54 -10.09 -5.22
C TYR A 8 -0.52 -9.00 -5.31
N GLU A 9 -1.59 -9.28 -6.04
CA GLU A 9 -2.89 -8.60 -5.94
C GLU A 9 -3.77 -9.43 -5.00
N PHE A 10 -4.33 -8.78 -3.99
CA PHE A 10 -5.24 -9.36 -3.00
C PHE A 10 -6.63 -8.80 -3.21
N ARG A 11 -7.63 -9.68 -3.15
CA ARG A 11 -9.05 -9.29 -3.16
C ARG A 11 -9.68 -9.73 -1.87
N MET A 12 -10.33 -8.81 -1.18
CA MET A 12 -10.90 -9.03 0.14
C MET A 12 -12.20 -8.26 0.33
N ILE A 13 -13.04 -8.68 1.27
CA ILE A 13 -14.19 -7.89 1.72
C ILE A 13 -13.77 -7.02 2.91
N GLU A 14 -13.86 -5.70 2.75
CA GLU A 14 -13.66 -4.72 3.82
C GLU A 14 -14.89 -3.82 3.94
N GLY A 15 -15.50 -3.74 5.13
CA GLY A 15 -16.69 -2.91 5.33
C GLY A 15 -17.95 -3.35 4.57
N GLY A 16 -17.94 -4.54 3.95
CA GLY A 16 -19.02 -5.05 3.11
C GLY A 16 -18.76 -4.93 1.61
N ASP A 17 -17.71 -4.23 1.22
CA ASP A 17 -17.32 -4.02 -0.18
C ASP A 17 -16.09 -4.86 -0.55
N GLU A 18 -16.00 -5.27 -1.81
CA GLU A 18 -14.77 -5.87 -2.36
C GLU A 18 -13.70 -4.80 -2.58
N VAL A 19 -12.58 -4.96 -1.90
CA VAL A 19 -11.40 -4.11 -1.98
C VAL A 19 -10.26 -4.89 -2.62
N VAL A 20 -9.57 -4.24 -3.56
CA VAL A 20 -8.36 -4.74 -4.20
C VAL A 20 -7.15 -3.99 -3.63
N SER A 21 -6.18 -4.73 -3.10
CA SER A 21 -4.89 -4.18 -2.69
C SER A 21 -3.74 -4.91 -3.37
N TRP A 22 -2.59 -4.26 -3.49
CA TRP A 22 -1.37 -4.89 -3.99
C TRP A 22 -0.21 -4.65 -3.03
N GLY A 23 0.76 -5.56 -3.05
CA GLY A 23 1.98 -5.36 -2.28
C GLY A 23 2.98 -6.48 -2.44
N GLU A 24 4.23 -6.17 -2.13
CA GLU A 24 5.30 -7.15 -1.98
C GLU A 24 5.20 -7.79 -0.60
N VAL A 25 5.29 -9.13 -0.53
CA VAL A 25 5.27 -9.86 0.74
C VAL A 25 6.61 -9.68 1.43
N GLU A 26 6.61 -9.08 2.63
CA GLU A 26 7.78 -8.90 3.48
C GLU A 26 8.02 -10.14 4.36
N ALA A 27 6.94 -10.72 4.89
CA ALA A 27 6.99 -11.91 5.74
C ALA A 27 5.71 -12.74 5.55
N TYR A 28 5.84 -14.06 5.68
CA TYR A 28 4.71 -14.98 5.68
C TYR A 28 4.89 -16.07 6.73
N GLU A 29 3.93 -16.17 7.64
CA GLU A 29 3.79 -17.26 8.60
C GLU A 29 2.32 -17.66 8.63
N HIS A 30 1.99 -18.86 8.16
CA HIS A 30 0.59 -19.25 7.99
C HIS A 30 -0.23 -19.07 9.28
N PRO A 31 -1.40 -18.40 9.23
CA PRO A 31 -2.12 -17.93 8.05
C PRO A 31 -1.91 -16.43 7.71
N VAL A 32 -0.92 -15.77 8.31
CA VAL A 32 -0.72 -14.32 8.24
C VAL A 32 0.46 -13.96 7.33
N LEU A 33 0.29 -12.94 6.49
CA LEU A 33 1.39 -12.28 5.80
C LEU A 33 1.45 -10.79 6.15
N LYS A 34 2.64 -10.23 6.02
CA LYS A 34 2.89 -8.78 6.10
C LYS A 34 3.33 -8.30 4.72
N LEU A 35 2.67 -7.26 4.22
CA LEU A 35 3.13 -6.53 3.05
C LEU A 35 4.25 -5.55 3.43
N ARG A 36 5.15 -5.27 2.51
CA ARG A 36 6.23 -4.29 2.71
C ARG A 36 5.67 -2.88 2.85
N ASP A 37 6.24 -2.11 3.76
CA ASP A 37 5.92 -0.69 3.92
C ASP A 37 6.16 0.08 2.61
N SER A 38 5.25 0.97 2.25
CA SER A 38 5.46 1.90 1.15
C SER A 38 6.37 3.04 1.61
N PRO A 39 7.51 3.31 0.95
CA PRO A 39 8.40 4.39 1.34
C PRO A 39 7.71 5.74 1.21
N GLU A 40 8.18 6.71 1.99
CA GLU A 40 7.85 8.12 1.77
C GLU A 40 8.34 8.51 0.36
N ARG A 41 7.50 9.24 -0.38
CA ARG A 41 7.84 9.69 -1.74
C ARG A 41 7.65 11.19 -1.85
N GLU A 42 8.60 11.90 -2.43
CA GLU A 42 8.42 13.31 -2.76
C GLU A 42 7.30 13.45 -3.79
N ILE A 43 6.43 14.45 -3.61
CA ILE A 43 5.43 14.82 -4.60
C ILE A 43 6.16 15.62 -5.68
N PRO A 44 6.15 15.21 -6.95
CA PRO A 44 6.75 15.99 -8.03
C PRO A 44 6.17 17.41 -8.05
N ALA A 45 7.04 18.42 -8.18
CA ALA A 45 6.64 19.83 -8.16
C ALA A 45 5.55 20.18 -9.18
N HIS A 46 5.48 19.45 -10.30
CA HIS A 46 4.46 19.63 -11.34
C HIS A 46 3.05 19.11 -10.95
N LEU A 47 2.94 18.29 -9.90
CA LEU A 47 1.66 17.85 -9.32
C LEU A 47 1.26 18.68 -8.10
N MET A 48 2.14 19.56 -7.63
CA MET A 48 1.80 20.47 -6.54
C MET A 48 0.80 21.51 -7.06
N PRO A 49 -0.34 21.71 -6.37
CA PRO A 49 -1.28 22.76 -6.75
C PRO A 49 -0.57 24.12 -6.70
N ARG A 50 -0.65 24.89 -7.79
CA ARG A 50 -0.16 26.27 -7.85
C ARG A 50 -0.87 27.08 -6.77
N ARG A 51 -0.19 27.38 -5.66
CA ARG A 51 -0.73 28.28 -4.64
C ARG A 51 -0.68 29.73 -5.14
N PRO A 52 -1.68 30.57 -4.81
CA PRO A 52 -1.59 32.00 -5.06
C PRO A 52 -0.38 32.59 -4.32
N LEU A 53 0.35 33.46 -5.02
CA LEU A 53 1.52 34.16 -4.48
C LEU A 53 1.06 35.07 -3.33
N GLY A 54 1.46 34.79 -2.08
CA GLY A 54 1.18 35.70 -0.95
C GLY A 54 1.02 35.13 0.45
N GLN A 55 1.02 33.81 0.65
CA GLN A 55 1.02 33.24 2.01
C GLN A 55 2.32 32.49 2.29
N GLY A 56 3.21 33.17 3.01
CA GLY A 56 4.39 32.55 3.60
C GLY A 56 3.98 31.60 4.73
N ALA A 57 4.54 30.40 4.70
CA ALA A 57 4.94 29.61 5.88
C ALA A 57 5.72 28.37 5.40
N ASP A 58 6.93 28.22 5.94
CA ASP A 58 7.82 27.06 5.88
C ASP A 58 7.09 25.70 5.88
N ARG A 59 6.90 25.12 4.69
CA ARG A 59 6.81 23.66 4.57
C ARG A 59 7.60 23.29 3.33
N GLY A 60 8.62 22.46 3.55
CA GLY A 60 9.46 21.88 2.49
C GLY A 60 8.65 21.12 1.43
N PRO A 61 9.32 20.50 0.45
CA PRO A 61 8.64 19.79 -0.64
C PRO A 61 7.59 18.84 -0.05
N GLY A 62 6.35 18.93 -0.52
CA GLY A 62 5.28 18.03 -0.06
C GLY A 62 5.69 16.58 -0.29
N THR A 63 5.62 15.76 0.76
CA THR A 63 5.88 14.33 0.68
C THR A 63 4.59 13.53 0.81
N VAL A 64 4.51 12.39 0.13
CA VAL A 64 3.54 11.33 0.37
C VAL A 64 4.08 10.52 1.54
N PRO A 65 3.40 10.50 2.70
CA PRO A 65 3.91 9.86 3.89
C PRO A 65 4.07 8.35 3.69
N ARG A 66 5.06 7.78 4.39
CA ARG A 66 5.25 6.33 4.50
C ARG A 66 3.94 5.68 4.94
N ARG A 67 3.50 4.64 4.22
CA ARG A 67 2.32 3.85 4.62
C ARG A 67 2.78 2.53 5.19
N PRO A 68 2.38 2.17 6.43
CA PRO A 68 2.63 0.86 6.98
C PRO A 68 2.09 -0.21 6.03
N GLY A 69 2.84 -1.30 5.89
CA GLY A 69 2.41 -2.46 5.16
C GLY A 69 1.22 -3.13 5.83
N GLN A 70 0.27 -3.60 5.01
CA GLN A 70 -0.92 -4.27 5.51
C GLN A 70 -0.57 -5.67 6.04
N ILE A 71 -1.20 -6.06 7.16
CA ILE A 71 -1.19 -7.44 7.65
C ILE A 71 -2.45 -8.12 7.14
N ILE A 72 -2.31 -9.27 6.47
CA ILE A 72 -3.41 -10.00 5.85
C ILE A 72 -3.48 -11.40 6.42
N ASN A 73 -4.65 -11.79 6.93
CA ASN A 73 -4.96 -13.18 7.30
C ASN A 73 -5.63 -13.88 6.12
N VAL A 74 -4.94 -14.85 5.52
CA VAL A 74 -5.37 -15.52 4.28
C VAL A 74 -6.38 -16.65 4.51
N THR A 75 -6.70 -16.95 5.77
CA THR A 75 -7.80 -17.86 6.13
C THR A 75 -9.03 -17.11 6.66
N SER A 76 -9.02 -15.78 6.62
CA SER A 76 -10.19 -14.96 6.92
C SER A 76 -11.35 -15.29 5.97
N PRO A 77 -12.61 -15.33 6.43
CA PRO A 77 -13.77 -15.48 5.54
C PRO A 77 -13.93 -14.30 4.56
N ASN A 78 -13.30 -13.16 4.86
CA ASN A 78 -13.28 -12.00 4.00
C ASN A 78 -12.17 -12.06 2.95
N PHE A 79 -11.27 -13.04 3.00
CA PHE A 79 -10.24 -13.23 1.99
C PHE A 79 -10.85 -13.94 0.78
N ILE A 80 -10.75 -13.34 -0.41
CA ILE A 80 -11.34 -13.88 -1.64
C ILE A 80 -10.28 -14.58 -2.46
N SER A 81 -9.20 -13.87 -2.80
CA SER A 81 -8.11 -14.43 -3.62
C SER A 81 -6.82 -13.65 -3.50
N ALA A 82 -5.72 -14.29 -3.88
CA ALA A 82 -4.46 -13.63 -4.16
C ALA A 82 -3.85 -14.18 -5.44
N VAL A 83 -3.34 -13.30 -6.29
CA VAL A 83 -2.71 -13.65 -7.56
C VAL A 83 -1.33 -13.01 -7.62
N GLU A 84 -0.29 -13.82 -7.85
CA GLU A 84 1.07 -13.31 -8.06
C GLU A 84 1.08 -12.43 -9.32
N LYS A 85 1.59 -11.21 -9.20
CA LYS A 85 1.84 -10.32 -10.33
C LYS A 85 3.26 -10.54 -10.79
N ILE A 86 3.41 -11.22 -11.92
CA ILE A 86 4.68 -11.30 -12.64
C ILE A 86 4.95 -9.89 -13.18
N GLY A 87 5.96 -9.22 -12.65
CA GLY A 87 6.47 -7.92 -13.09
C GLY A 87 7.75 -8.07 -13.89
#